data_AF-A0AAU6HJ62-F1
#
_entry.id   AF-A0AAU6HJ62-F1
#
_cell.length_a   1.000
_cell.length_b   1.000
_cell.length_c   1.000
_cell.angle_alpha   90.00
_cell.angle_beta   90.00
_cell.angle_gamma   90.00
#
_symmetry.space_group_name_H-M   'P 1'
#
loop_
_entity.id
_entity.type
_entity.pdbx_description
1 polymer ?
#
loop_
_entity_poly.entity_id
_entity_poly.type
_entity_poly.pdbx_seq_one_letter_code
_entity_poly.pdbx_strand_id
1 'polypeptide(L)'
;MGRPIDARGWIFEVRDQSTTVERWLPIENLTKWTHNASENEETAETTNFDSKGWFEQDVMQRGGQIEVEGQYALDTKTGRQVEGQAYVDQFWGQRLGSDSRNEIRYRHDSQNMWVIWDATVTPDKQEGEVNDKTGWNATFTQCGRPRYEPVFTICKERNAA
;
A
#
# COMPACT_ATOMS: atom_id res chain seq x y z
N MET A 1 29.52 0.85 -3.04
CA MET A 1 28.67 -0.35 -3.23
C MET A 1 27.46 -0.22 -2.34
N GLY A 2 26.24 -0.38 -2.88
CA GLY A 2 25.01 -0.34 -2.08
C GLY A 2 24.76 -1.69 -1.40
N ARG A 3 24.33 -1.67 -0.13
CA ARG A 3 23.88 -2.87 0.58
C ARG A 3 22.43 -3.18 0.15
N PRO A 4 22.11 -4.42 -0.26
CA PRO A 4 20.72 -4.82 -0.49
C PRO A 4 19.88 -4.64 0.78
N ILE A 5 18.67 -4.10 0.63
CA ILE A 5 17.68 -3.99 1.71
C ILE A 5 16.88 -5.30 1.82
N ASP A 6 16.37 -5.60 3.01
CA ASP A 6 15.57 -6.81 3.24
C ASP A 6 14.12 -6.56 2.79
N ALA A 7 13.53 -7.50 2.05
CA ALA A 7 12.13 -7.41 1.67
C ALA A 7 11.19 -7.41 2.89
N ARG A 8 11.64 -7.95 4.03
CA ARG A 8 10.87 -8.00 5.29
C ARG A 8 10.78 -6.66 6.03
N GLY A 9 11.63 -5.69 5.69
CA GLY A 9 11.62 -4.37 6.32
C GLY A 9 10.50 -3.46 5.81
N TRP A 10 9.71 -3.90 4.83
CA TRP A 10 8.58 -3.14 4.30
C TRP A 10 7.37 -3.19 5.24
N ILE A 11 6.82 -2.01 5.51
CA ILE A 11 5.70 -1.79 6.41
C ILE A 11 4.59 -1.12 5.60
N PHE A 12 3.38 -1.66 5.71
CA PHE A 12 2.16 -1.16 5.06
C PHE A 12 1.11 -0.86 6.13
N GLU A 13 0.51 0.33 6.07
CA GLU A 13 -0.50 0.75 7.02
C GLU A 13 -1.65 1.45 6.31
N VAL A 14 -2.87 1.22 6.78
CA VAL A 14 -4.10 1.81 6.23
C VAL A 14 -4.69 2.81 7.21
N ARG A 15 -5.21 3.93 6.70
CA ARG A 15 -5.83 4.94 7.56
C ARG A 15 -7.22 4.49 8.01
N ASP A 16 -7.45 4.50 9.30
CA ASP A 16 -8.78 4.29 9.87
C ASP A 16 -9.61 5.58 9.77
N GLN A 17 -10.51 5.64 8.79
CA GLN A 17 -11.47 6.73 8.65
C GLN A 17 -12.73 6.57 9.54
N SER A 18 -12.86 5.50 10.32
CA SER A 18 -13.99 5.37 11.27
C SER A 18 -13.82 6.24 12.51
N THR A 19 -12.60 6.70 12.77
CA THR A 19 -12.24 7.53 13.92
C THR A 19 -11.92 8.96 13.47
N THR A 20 -12.31 9.98 14.25
CA THR A 20 -11.97 11.39 13.97
C THR A 20 -10.51 11.73 14.26
N VAL A 21 -9.84 10.90 15.07
CA VAL A 21 -8.41 10.94 15.33
C VAL A 21 -7.69 10.15 14.24
N GLU A 22 -6.62 10.73 13.71
CA GLU A 22 -5.76 10.06 12.74
C GLU A 22 -5.12 8.81 13.36
N ARG A 23 -5.58 7.65 12.91
CA ARG A 23 -5.06 6.33 13.30
C ARG A 23 -4.68 5.54 12.07
N TRP A 24 -3.49 4.95 12.11
CA TRP A 24 -2.97 4.08 11.07
C TRP A 24 -2.94 2.64 11.59
N LEU A 25 -3.54 1.73 10.85
CA LEU A 25 -3.66 0.32 11.18
C LEU A 25 -2.61 -0.47 10.36
N PRO A 26 -1.67 -1.17 11.01
CA PRO A 26 -0.70 -1.97 10.28
C PRO A 26 -1.36 -3.20 9.64
N ILE A 27 -0.96 -3.50 8.41
CA ILE A 27 -1.27 -4.77 7.75
C ILE A 27 -0.15 -5.75 8.10
N GLU A 28 -0.43 -6.67 9.01
CA GLU A 28 0.55 -7.65 9.47
C GLU A 28 0.42 -8.98 8.71
N ASN A 29 1.40 -9.87 8.92
CA ASN A 29 1.48 -11.21 8.35
C ASN A 29 1.49 -11.26 6.81
N LEU A 30 2.10 -10.24 6.20
CA LEU A 30 2.39 -10.21 4.78
C LEU A 30 3.56 -11.13 4.44
N THR A 31 3.40 -11.91 3.38
CA THR A 31 4.41 -12.84 2.85
C THR A 31 5.02 -12.32 1.56
N LYS A 32 4.28 -11.50 0.81
CA LYS A 32 4.69 -10.93 -0.46
C LYS A 32 3.99 -9.59 -0.71
N TRP A 33 4.68 -8.72 -1.43
CA TRP A 33 4.10 -7.49 -1.95
C TRP A 33 4.68 -7.22 -3.34
N THR A 34 3.89 -6.58 -4.18
CA THR A 34 4.28 -6.10 -5.50
C THR A 34 3.95 -4.62 -5.60
N HIS A 35 4.79 -3.85 -6.28
CA HIS A 35 4.55 -2.44 -6.55
C HIS A 35 4.80 -2.17 -8.02
N ASN A 36 3.72 -1.82 -8.73
CA ASN A 36 3.74 -1.43 -10.11
C ASN A 36 3.50 0.08 -10.22
N ALA A 37 4.55 0.84 -10.52
CA ALA A 37 4.49 2.29 -10.66
C ALA A 37 3.95 2.78 -12.03
N SER A 38 3.73 1.84 -12.96
CA SER A 38 3.28 2.14 -14.33
C SER A 38 1.85 1.67 -14.59
N GLU A 39 1.19 1.09 -13.59
CA GLU A 39 -0.21 0.69 -13.73
C GLU A 39 -1.09 1.92 -13.97
N ASN A 40 -2.01 1.84 -14.93
CA ASN A 40 -2.85 2.96 -15.37
C ASN A 40 -2.06 4.19 -15.88
N GLU A 41 -0.84 4.00 -16.39
CA GLU A 41 -0.13 5.02 -17.17
C GLU A 41 -0.78 5.18 -18.55
N GLU A 42 -1.06 6.42 -18.94
CA GLU A 42 -1.56 6.74 -20.28
C GLU A 42 -0.54 7.61 -20.99
N THR A 43 -0.13 7.19 -22.19
CA THR A 43 0.79 7.93 -23.06
C THR A 43 0.06 8.38 -24.32
N ALA A 44 0.33 9.61 -24.74
CA ALA A 44 -0.08 10.13 -26.03
C ALA A 44 1.14 10.13 -26.95
N GLU A 45 1.00 9.49 -28.12
CA GLU A 45 2.03 9.58 -29.15
C GLU A 45 2.06 10.98 -29.75
N THR A 46 3.24 11.59 -29.76
CA THR A 46 3.46 12.96 -30.26
C THR A 46 4.39 13.01 -31.48
N THR A 47 4.73 11.83 -32.03
CA THR A 47 5.53 11.67 -33.24
C THR A 47 4.99 12.55 -34.38
N ASN A 48 5.86 13.37 -34.97
CA ASN A 48 5.51 14.20 -36.12
C ASN A 48 6.49 13.96 -37.29
N PHE A 49 6.24 14.59 -38.43
CA PHE A 49 7.08 14.43 -39.63
C PHE A 49 8.53 14.92 -39.43
N ASP A 50 8.77 15.79 -38.45
CA ASP A 50 10.08 16.32 -38.10
C ASP A 50 10.85 15.43 -37.11
N SER A 51 10.22 14.40 -36.52
CA SER A 51 10.82 13.46 -35.57
C SER A 51 11.91 12.56 -36.19
N LYS A 52 12.19 12.67 -37.50
CA LYS A 52 13.28 11.97 -38.22
C LYS A 52 13.30 10.45 -38.01
N GLY A 53 12.12 9.85 -37.83
CA GLY A 53 11.97 8.41 -37.60
C GLY A 53 12.20 7.95 -36.17
N TRP A 54 12.31 8.86 -35.19
CA TRP A 54 12.33 8.53 -33.77
C TRP A 54 10.92 8.59 -33.18
N PHE A 55 10.62 7.65 -32.29
CA PHE A 55 9.35 7.61 -31.58
C PHE A 55 9.34 8.64 -30.45
N GLU A 56 8.29 9.45 -30.40
CA GLU A 56 8.07 10.47 -29.37
C GLU A 56 6.72 10.23 -28.69
N GLN A 57 6.71 10.30 -27.36
CA GLN A 57 5.50 10.19 -26.56
C GLN A 57 5.55 11.10 -25.35
N ASP A 58 4.38 11.62 -24.97
CA ASP A 58 4.17 12.35 -23.73
C ASP A 58 3.34 11.51 -22.75
N VAL A 59 3.73 11.49 -21.48
CA VAL A 59 2.97 10.82 -20.41
C VAL A 59 1.86 11.75 -19.94
N MET A 60 0.62 11.40 -20.22
CA MET A 60 -0.58 12.20 -19.93
C MET A 60 -1.16 11.88 -18.56
N GLN A 61 -1.00 10.63 -18.10
CA GLN A 61 -1.49 10.16 -16.81
C GLN A 61 -0.46 9.25 -16.15
N ARG A 62 -0.34 9.36 -14.83
CA ARG A 62 0.40 8.40 -13.99
C ARG A 62 -0.55 7.75 -13.01
N GLY A 63 -0.45 6.45 -12.87
CA GLY A 63 -1.08 5.70 -11.80
C GLY A 63 -0.06 4.87 -11.03
N GLY A 64 -0.58 3.92 -10.26
CA GLY A 64 0.22 2.98 -9.51
C GLY A 64 -0.67 1.93 -8.89
N GLN A 65 -0.11 0.74 -8.67
CA GLN A 65 -0.79 -0.37 -8.02
C GLN A 65 0.16 -1.04 -7.03
N ILE A 66 -0.37 -1.36 -5.85
CA ILE A 66 0.31 -2.18 -4.86
C ILE A 66 -0.58 -3.39 -4.60
N GLU A 67 -0.02 -4.59 -4.71
CA GLU A 67 -0.69 -5.81 -4.29
C GLU A 67 0.05 -6.34 -3.06
N VAL A 68 -0.72 -6.70 -2.05
CA VAL A 68 -0.20 -7.32 -0.83
C VAL A 68 -0.81 -8.70 -0.68
N GLU A 69 0.04 -9.67 -0.37
CA GLU A 69 -0.33 -11.05 -0.14
C GLU A 69 0.23 -11.47 1.22
N GLY A 70 -0.56 -12.21 1.97
CA GLY A 70 -0.24 -12.61 3.33
C GLY A 70 -1.06 -13.80 3.80
N GLN A 71 -0.92 -14.08 5.08
CA GLN A 71 -1.74 -15.06 5.76
C GLN A 71 -2.85 -14.35 6.53
N TYR A 72 -4.05 -14.93 6.45
CA TYR A 72 -5.15 -14.53 7.30
C TYR A 72 -4.75 -14.76 8.75
N ALA A 73 -4.64 -13.68 9.51
CA ALA A 73 -4.12 -13.72 10.87
C ALA A 73 -5.18 -13.30 11.87
N LEU A 74 -5.24 -14.07 12.97
CA LEU A 74 -6.04 -13.74 14.15
C LEU A 74 -5.09 -13.23 15.24
N ASP A 75 -5.46 -12.14 15.89
CA ASP A 75 -4.81 -11.69 17.11
C ASP A 75 -5.03 -12.73 18.22
N THR A 76 -3.93 -13.28 18.72
CA THR A 76 -3.89 -14.27 19.79
C THR A 76 -4.57 -13.84 21.09
N LYS A 77 -4.74 -12.53 21.34
CA LYS A 77 -5.36 -12.00 22.57
C LYS A 77 -6.86 -11.82 22.43
N THR A 78 -7.32 -11.33 21.28
CA THR A 78 -8.73 -11.00 21.06
C THR A 78 -9.50 -12.07 20.28
N GLY A 79 -8.78 -12.98 19.61
CA GLY A 79 -9.35 -13.97 18.70
C GLY A 79 -9.97 -13.36 17.44
N ARG A 80 -9.78 -12.06 17.21
CA ARG A 80 -10.30 -11.32 16.05
C ARG A 80 -9.22 -11.21 14.99
N GLN A 81 -9.64 -11.00 13.75
CA GLN A 81 -8.73 -10.72 12.65
C GLN A 81 -7.87 -9.49 12.97
N VAL A 82 -6.60 -9.51 12.55
CA VAL A 82 -5.69 -8.38 12.70
C VAL A 82 -6.36 -7.11 12.17
N GLU A 83 -6.30 -6.04 12.96
CA GLU A 83 -7.11 -4.83 12.75
C GLU A 83 -6.99 -4.26 11.33
N GLY A 84 -5.78 -4.23 10.75
CA GLY A 84 -5.57 -3.73 9.38
C GLY A 84 -6.24 -4.58 8.30
N GLN A 85 -6.11 -5.91 8.37
CA GLN A 85 -6.78 -6.81 7.42
C GLN A 85 -8.31 -6.75 7.60
N ALA A 86 -8.79 -6.75 8.84
CA ALA A 86 -10.22 -6.64 9.15
C ALA A 86 -10.83 -5.33 8.63
N TYR A 87 -10.07 -4.23 8.73
CA TYR A 87 -10.49 -2.93 8.24
C TYR A 87 -10.67 -2.93 6.71
N VAL A 88 -9.72 -3.52 5.98
CA VAL A 88 -9.81 -3.64 4.53
C VAL A 88 -11.02 -4.48 4.12
N ASP A 89 -11.19 -5.65 4.72
CA ASP A 89 -12.24 -6.60 4.34
C ASP A 89 -13.66 -6.11 4.69
N GLN A 90 -13.84 -5.59 5.91
CA GLN A 90 -15.16 -5.31 6.48
C GLN A 90 -15.62 -3.88 6.28
N PHE A 91 -14.69 -2.92 6.17
CA PHE A 91 -15.03 -1.50 6.10
C PHE A 91 -14.67 -0.88 4.77
N TRP A 92 -13.39 -0.89 4.39
CA TRP A 92 -12.95 -0.16 3.20
C TRP A 92 -13.45 -0.81 1.91
N GLY A 93 -13.30 -2.13 1.75
CA GLY A 93 -13.73 -2.85 0.56
C GLY A 93 -15.25 -2.82 0.30
N GLN A 94 -16.06 -2.44 1.28
CA GLN A 94 -17.53 -2.32 1.14
C GLN A 94 -17.98 -0.91 0.73
N ARG A 95 -17.07 0.07 0.71
CA ARG A 95 -17.42 1.47 0.40
C ARG A 95 -17.56 1.69 -1.10
N LEU A 96 -18.47 2.57 -1.47
CA LEU A 96 -18.84 2.84 -2.85
C LEU A 96 -18.70 4.35 -3.17
N GLY A 97 -18.54 4.68 -4.45
CA GLY A 97 -18.48 6.06 -4.91
C GLY A 97 -17.27 6.82 -4.35
N SER A 98 -17.47 8.06 -3.93
CA SER A 98 -16.41 8.90 -3.31
C SER A 98 -15.78 8.26 -2.08
N ASP A 99 -16.57 7.50 -1.33
CA ASP A 99 -16.18 6.96 -0.03
C ASP A 99 -15.28 5.71 -0.18
N SER A 100 -15.18 5.17 -1.40
CA SER A 100 -14.26 4.08 -1.74
C SER A 100 -12.78 4.51 -1.68
N ARG A 101 -12.51 5.82 -1.65
CA ARG A 101 -11.16 6.37 -1.54
C ARG A 101 -10.73 6.49 -0.09
N ASN A 102 -9.57 5.92 0.21
CA ASN A 102 -8.92 6.07 1.51
C ASN A 102 -7.40 6.04 1.35
N GLU A 103 -6.67 6.31 2.41
CA GLU A 103 -5.23 6.44 2.39
C GLU A 103 -4.54 5.15 2.85
N ILE A 104 -3.52 4.76 2.09
CA ILE A 104 -2.52 3.77 2.47
C ILE A 104 -1.17 4.46 2.55
N ARG A 105 -0.36 4.08 3.53
CA ARG A 105 1.04 4.48 3.60
C ARG A 105 1.95 3.27 3.65
N TYR A 106 3.12 3.42 3.03
CA TYR A 106 4.13 2.37 3.03
C TYR A 106 5.53 2.96 3.09
N ARG A 107 6.44 2.20 3.69
CA ARG A 107 7.88 2.52 3.73
C ARG A 107 8.69 1.27 4.04
N HIS A 108 9.98 1.33 3.74
CA HIS A 108 10.95 0.40 4.31
C HIS A 108 11.47 0.92 5.67
N ASP A 109 11.86 0.03 6.58
CA ASP A 109 12.36 0.39 7.91
C ASP A 109 13.59 1.32 7.87
N SER A 110 14.42 1.19 6.84
CA SER A 110 15.59 2.04 6.58
C SER A 110 15.25 3.41 5.98
N GLN A 111 14.01 3.64 5.57
CA GLN A 111 13.55 4.90 5.00
C GLN A 111 12.99 5.81 6.09
N ASN A 112 13.29 7.11 5.95
CA ASN A 112 12.84 8.18 6.83
C ASN A 112 11.62 8.94 6.29
N MET A 113 11.00 8.44 5.22
CA MET A 113 9.81 9.03 4.60
C MET A 113 8.75 7.96 4.39
N TRP A 114 7.53 8.27 4.77
CA TRP A 114 6.34 7.57 4.34
C TRP A 114 5.95 8.02 2.94
N VAL A 115 5.61 7.06 2.10
CA VAL A 115 4.88 7.32 0.86
C VAL A 115 3.41 7.08 1.15
N ILE A 116 2.57 8.08 0.93
CA ILE A 116 1.13 8.04 1.20
C ILE A 116 0.39 8.15 -0.11
N TRP A 117 -0.48 7.19 -0.37
CA TRP A 117 -1.35 7.15 -1.52
C TRP A 117 -2.79 7.28 -1.05
N ASP A 118 -3.52 8.22 -1.65
CA ASP A 118 -4.97 8.07 -1.79
C ASP A 118 -5.19 6.90 -2.76
N ALA A 119 -6.01 5.93 -2.38
CA ALA A 119 -6.21 4.70 -3.16
C ALA A 119 -7.65 4.19 -3.05
N THR A 120 -8.00 3.30 -3.96
CA THR A 120 -9.15 2.38 -3.80
C THR A 120 -8.60 1.00 -3.51
N VAL A 121 -9.31 0.22 -2.69
CA VAL A 121 -8.93 -1.17 -2.39
C VAL A 121 -9.90 -2.14 -3.06
N THR A 122 -9.34 -3.23 -3.58
CA THR A 122 -10.09 -4.42 -3.98
C THR A 122 -9.59 -5.58 -3.12
N PRO A 123 -10.32 -5.99 -2.07
CA PRO A 123 -10.00 -7.22 -1.37
C PRO A 123 -10.21 -8.39 -2.33
N ASP A 124 -9.23 -9.28 -2.41
CA ASP A 124 -9.30 -10.45 -3.30
C ASP A 124 -9.71 -11.70 -2.51
N LYS A 125 -9.75 -12.85 -3.20
CA LYS A 125 -10.21 -14.14 -2.65
C LYS A 125 -9.34 -14.60 -1.49
N GLN A 126 -10.01 -15.09 -0.46
CA GLN A 126 -9.40 -15.95 0.55
C GLN A 126 -9.29 -17.36 -0.03
N GLU A 127 -8.07 -17.87 -0.09
CA GLU A 127 -7.77 -19.21 -0.60
C GLU A 127 -7.15 -20.06 0.51
N GLY A 128 -7.30 -21.37 0.42
CA GLY A 128 -6.71 -22.31 1.38
C GLY A 128 -6.94 -23.76 0.96
N GLU A 129 -5.89 -24.57 1.10
CA GLU A 129 -5.93 -26.02 0.92
C GLU A 129 -5.90 -26.75 2.27
N VAL A 130 -6.13 -28.07 2.26
CA VAL A 130 -6.23 -28.91 3.47
C VAL A 130 -5.01 -28.81 4.39
N ASN A 131 -3.83 -28.54 3.83
CA ASN A 131 -2.57 -28.42 4.57
C ASN A 131 -2.04 -26.98 4.65
N ASP A 132 -2.71 -26.02 4.02
CA ASP A 132 -2.24 -24.65 3.90
C ASP A 132 -2.88 -23.72 4.93
N LYS A 133 -2.20 -22.62 5.20
CA LYS A 133 -2.79 -21.51 5.95
C LYS A 133 -3.67 -20.70 5.01
N THR A 134 -4.79 -20.21 5.51
CA THR A 134 -5.68 -19.32 4.74
C THR A 134 -4.90 -18.09 4.27
N GLY A 135 -4.89 -17.86 2.96
CA GLY A 135 -4.29 -16.68 2.34
C GLY A 135 -5.18 -15.46 2.52
N TRP A 136 -4.55 -14.29 2.53
CA TRP A 136 -5.21 -12.99 2.50
C TRP A 136 -4.52 -12.10 1.49
N ASN A 137 -5.28 -11.52 0.56
CA ASN A 137 -4.78 -10.74 -0.55
C ASN A 137 -5.60 -9.45 -0.68
N ALA A 138 -4.93 -8.33 -0.95
CA ALA A 138 -5.58 -7.06 -1.25
C ALA A 138 -4.80 -6.26 -2.28
N THR A 139 -5.55 -5.62 -3.17
CA THR A 139 -4.99 -4.77 -4.23
C THR A 139 -5.37 -3.33 -4.00
N PHE A 140 -4.38 -2.44 -3.92
CA PHE A 140 -4.53 -1.00 -3.78
C PHE A 140 -4.19 -0.30 -5.09
N THR A 141 -5.14 0.44 -5.64
CA THR A 141 -4.96 1.24 -6.86
C THR A 141 -4.87 2.71 -6.52
N GLN A 142 -3.76 3.35 -6.89
CA GLN A 142 -3.50 4.76 -6.63
C GLN A 142 -4.55 5.65 -7.29
N CYS A 143 -5.03 6.62 -6.52
CA CYS A 143 -5.94 7.66 -6.94
C CYS A 143 -5.30 9.03 -6.67
N GLY A 144 -4.94 9.76 -7.73
CA GLY A 144 -4.38 11.10 -7.58
C GLY A 144 -2.90 11.10 -7.17
N ARG A 145 -2.44 12.23 -6.63
CA ARG A 145 -0.99 12.48 -6.44
C ARG A 145 -0.50 11.91 -5.11
N PRO A 146 0.60 11.13 -5.09
CA PRO A 146 1.20 10.65 -3.85
C PRO A 146 1.75 11.80 -3.00
N ARG A 147 1.65 11.65 -1.68
CA ARG A 147 2.22 12.55 -0.68
C ARG A 147 3.38 11.87 0.03
N TYR A 148 4.31 12.68 0.54
CA TYR A 148 5.49 12.20 1.26
C TYR A 148 5.55 12.87 2.62
N GLU A 149 5.66 12.09 3.68
CA GLU A 149 5.69 12.59 5.06
C GLU A 149 6.92 12.05 5.80
N PRO A 150 7.65 12.89 6.55
CA PRO A 150 8.82 12.43 7.29
C PRO A 150 8.43 11.52 8.46
N VAL A 151 9.24 10.50 8.72
CA VAL A 151 9.12 9.67 9.92
C VAL A 151 9.72 10.45 11.10
N PHE A 152 8.86 11.04 11.93
CA PHE A 152 9.32 11.62 13.20
C PHE A 152 9.67 10.49 14.16
N THR A 153 10.95 10.15 14.24
CA THR A 153 11.44 9.31 15.33
C THR A 153 11.40 10.18 16.58
N ILE A 154 10.43 9.97 17.48
CA ILE A 154 10.52 10.52 18.83
C ILE A 154 11.79 9.92 19.42
N CYS A 155 12.85 10.72 19.55
CA CYS A 155 14.01 10.32 20.32
C CYS A 155 13.50 10.00 21.73
N LYS A 156 13.40 8.72 22.08
CA LYS A 156 13.33 8.31 23.48
C LYS A 156 14.68 8.71 24.07
N GLU A 157 14.74 9.91 24.64
CA GLU A 157 15.81 10.26 25.57
C GLU A 157 15.82 9.15 26.62
N ARG A 158 16.88 8.34 26.59
CA ARG A 158 17.18 7.40 27.66
C ARG A 158 17.40 8.27 28.89
N ASN A 159 16.43 8.28 29.79
CA ASN A 159 16.66 8.65 31.18
C ASN A 159 17.76 7.71 31.71
N ALA A 160 19.00 8.20 31.66
CA ALA A 160 20.10 7.63 32.41
C ALA A 160 19.96 8.18 33.83
N ALA A 161 19.58 7.26 34.74
CA ALA A 161 19.75 7.42 36.17
C ALA A 161 21.24 7.47 36.54
#